data_AF-A0A955AE02-F1
#
_entry.id   AF-A0A955AE02-F1
#
_cell.length_a   1.000
_cell.length_b   1.000
_cell.length_c   1.000
_cell.angle_alpha   90.00
_cell.angle_beta   90.00
_cell.angle_gamma   90.00
#
_symmetry.space_group_name_H-M   'P 1'
#
loop_
_entity.id
_entity.type
_entity.pdbx_description
1 polymer ?
#
loop_
_entity_poly.entity_id
_entity_poly.type
_entity_poly.pdbx_seq_one_letter_code
_entity_poly.pdbx_strand_id
1 'polypeptide(L)'
;MSEYFTDLELEAYLDEALPADLMTSVESALRTDATLAQRLVTVHQRRDSGVHSLGEIWRRHRVTCPSREQLGAFLLKAVDPDLADYVQFHVQQVGCRYCEANLQDLGQRHANSQAQASQARRRRYFESSAGLLRK
;
A
#
# COMPACT_ATOMS: atom_id res chain seq x y z
N MET A 1 -28.39 -12.61 4.83
CA MET A 1 -27.87 -12.87 6.19
C MET A 1 -27.14 -11.61 6.59
N SER A 2 -27.52 -10.97 7.70
CA SER A 2 -26.77 -9.79 8.20
C SER A 2 -25.38 -10.28 8.60
N GLU A 3 -24.38 -9.96 7.78
CA GLU A 3 -22.98 -10.13 8.18
C GLU A 3 -22.77 -9.24 9.41
N TYR A 4 -22.44 -9.88 10.54
CA TYR A 4 -22.20 -9.18 11.79
C TYR A 4 -20.73 -8.76 11.83
N PHE A 5 -20.48 -7.47 11.66
CA PHE A 5 -19.14 -6.89 11.88
C PHE A 5 -18.97 -6.48 13.34
N THR A 6 -17.84 -6.88 13.90
CA THR A 6 -17.39 -6.48 15.23
C THR A 6 -16.90 -5.02 15.22
N ASP A 7 -16.92 -4.36 16.37
CA ASP A 7 -16.42 -2.97 16.46
C ASP A 7 -14.93 -2.88 16.10
N LEU A 8 -14.14 -3.93 16.40
CA LEU A 8 -12.74 -4.02 15.98
C LEU A 8 -12.57 -4.05 14.46
N GLU A 9 -13.44 -4.77 13.74
CA GLU A 9 -13.43 -4.78 12.27
C GLU A 9 -13.87 -3.43 11.71
N LEU A 10 -14.82 -2.75 12.33
CA LEU A 10 -15.23 -1.39 11.94
C LEU A 10 -14.12 -0.37 12.17
N GLU A 11 -13.36 -0.49 13.27
CA GLU A 11 -12.15 0.31 13.51
C GLU A 11 -11.08 0.02 12.44
N ALA A 12 -10.85 -1.26 12.13
CA ALA A 12 -9.90 -1.67 11.09
C ALA A 12 -10.33 -1.21 9.70
N TYR A 13 -11.62 -1.20 9.40
CA TYR A 13 -12.19 -0.66 8.17
C TYR A 13 -11.88 0.82 8.02
N LEU A 14 -12.11 1.62 9.08
CA LEU A 14 -11.81 3.05 9.09
C LEU A 14 -10.30 3.35 8.93
N ASP A 15 -9.43 2.41 9.30
CA ASP A 15 -7.98 2.51 9.15
C ASP A 15 -7.44 1.92 7.84
N GLU A 16 -8.32 1.47 6.94
CA GLU A 16 -7.97 0.73 5.72
C GLU A 16 -7.05 -0.48 6.02
N ALA A 17 -7.27 -1.11 7.17
CA ALA A 17 -6.42 -2.18 7.69
C ALA A 17 -7.05 -3.57 7.54
N LEU A 18 -8.26 -3.67 6.97
CA LEU A 18 -8.88 -4.95 6.64
C LEU A 18 -8.37 -5.50 5.29
N PRO A 19 -8.38 -6.83 5.13
CA PRO A 19 -8.33 -7.50 3.83
C PRO A 19 -9.32 -6.91 2.81
N ALA A 20 -8.96 -6.96 1.52
CA ALA A 20 -9.71 -6.28 0.46
C ALA A 20 -11.15 -6.81 0.28
N ASP A 21 -11.34 -8.11 0.47
CA ASP A 21 -12.65 -8.77 0.48
C ASP A 21 -13.51 -8.25 1.64
N LEU A 22 -12.97 -8.22 2.86
CA LEU A 22 -13.68 -7.69 4.02
C LEU A 22 -14.00 -6.20 3.91
N MET A 23 -13.09 -5.39 3.36
CA MET A 23 -13.38 -3.98 3.04
C MET A 23 -14.60 -3.87 2.12
N THR A 24 -14.65 -4.69 1.07
CA THR A 24 -15.75 -4.69 0.10
C THR A 24 -17.07 -5.13 0.74
N SER A 25 -17.03 -6.17 1.60
CA SER A 25 -18.21 -6.63 2.35
C SER A 25 -18.76 -5.54 3.26
N VAL A 26 -17.89 -4.87 4.03
CA VAL A 26 -18.29 -3.75 4.90
C VAL A 26 -18.90 -2.61 4.08
N GLU A 27 -18.26 -2.19 2.99
CA GLU A 27 -18.79 -1.14 2.09
C GLU A 27 -20.18 -1.49 1.54
N SER A 28 -20.37 -2.73 1.10
CA SER A 28 -21.63 -3.20 0.54
C SER A 28 -22.73 -3.19 1.62
N ALA A 29 -22.42 -3.68 2.82
CA ALA A 29 -23.35 -3.70 3.94
C ALA A 29 -23.75 -2.28 4.39
N LEU A 30 -22.79 -1.34 4.46
CA LEU A 30 -23.03 0.06 4.84
C LEU A 30 -24.01 0.78 3.91
N ARG A 31 -24.14 0.38 2.64
CA ARG A 31 -25.10 0.99 1.70
C ARG A 31 -26.55 0.65 2.01
N THR A 32 -26.79 -0.49 2.65
CA THR A 32 -28.15 -1.03 2.86
C THR A 32 -28.56 -1.07 4.33
N ASP A 33 -27.60 -1.05 5.25
CA ASP A 33 -27.85 -1.16 6.70
C ASP A 33 -27.57 0.17 7.41
N ALA A 34 -28.64 0.93 7.66
CA ALA A 34 -28.57 2.19 8.40
C ALA A 34 -28.13 2.01 9.87
N THR A 35 -28.39 0.84 10.46
CA THR A 35 -27.97 0.53 11.83
C THR A 35 -26.46 0.35 11.88
N LEU A 36 -25.90 -0.39 10.91
CA LEU A 36 -24.46 -0.54 10.75
C LEU A 36 -23.78 0.81 10.49
N ALA A 37 -24.35 1.65 9.64
CA ALA A 37 -23.83 2.99 9.39
C ALA A 37 -23.80 3.85 10.67
N GLN A 38 -24.86 3.81 11.48
CA GLN A 38 -24.89 4.53 12.75
C GLN A 38 -23.88 3.98 13.78
N ARG A 39 -23.68 2.65 13.80
CA ARG A 39 -22.63 2.02 14.60
C ARG A 39 -21.24 2.49 14.18
N LEU A 40 -20.96 2.54 12.86
CA LEU A 40 -19.69 3.03 12.34
C LEU A 40 -19.43 4.50 12.74
N VAL A 41 -20.43 5.37 12.68
CA VAL A 41 -20.33 6.76 13.16
C VAL A 41 -19.98 6.81 14.65
N THR A 42 -20.60 5.96 15.46
CA THR A 42 -20.33 5.89 16.91
C THR A 42 -18.90 5.43 17.19
N VAL A 43 -18.41 4.42 16.47
CA VAL A 43 -17.03 3.95 16.54
C VAL A 43 -16.06 5.07 16.15
N HIS A 44 -16.34 5.76 15.04
CA HIS A 44 -15.52 6.87 14.55
C HIS A 44 -15.41 8.01 15.58
N GLN A 45 -16.52 8.40 16.21
CA GLN A 45 -16.54 9.44 17.25
C GLN A 45 -15.76 9.06 18.51
N ARG A 46 -15.83 7.79 18.94
CA ARG A 46 -15.06 7.32 20.10
C ARG A 46 -13.56 7.42 19.87
N ARG A 47 -13.10 7.11 18.65
CA ARG A 47 -11.69 7.25 18.28
C ARG A 47 -11.22 8.69 18.44
N ASP A 48 -11.99 9.66 17.97
CA ASP A 48 -11.61 11.08 18.06
C ASP A 48 -11.63 11.64 19.50
N SER A 49 -12.22 10.92 20.46
CA SER A 49 -12.26 11.32 21.87
C SER A 49 -10.98 11.04 22.67
N GLY A 50 -9.94 10.47 22.04
CA GLY A 50 -8.63 10.25 22.67
C GLY A 50 -8.48 8.93 23.44
N VAL A 51 -9.49 8.05 23.40
CA VAL A 51 -9.41 6.68 23.94
C VAL A 51 -8.87 5.74 22.87
N HIS A 52 -7.64 5.99 22.42
CA HIS A 52 -7.03 5.19 21.36
C HIS A 52 -6.51 3.88 21.92
N SER A 53 -6.83 2.76 21.26
CA SER A 53 -6.16 1.50 21.55
C SER A 53 -4.70 1.57 21.11
N LEU A 54 -3.82 0.78 21.74
CA LEU A 54 -2.41 0.66 21.30
C LEU A 54 -2.32 0.27 19.82
N GLY A 55 -3.22 -0.62 19.36
CA GLY A 55 -3.29 -1.04 17.97
C GLY A 55 -3.70 0.07 17.00
N GLU A 56 -4.53 1.02 17.44
CA GLU A 56 -4.87 2.20 16.64
C GLU A 56 -3.67 3.14 16.50
N ILE A 57 -3.01 3.47 17.62
CA ILE A 57 -1.80 4.32 17.61
C ILE A 57 -0.74 3.71 16.70
N TRP A 58 -0.50 2.41 16.82
CA TRP A 58 0.51 1.71 16.02
C TRP A 58 0.24 1.81 14.52
N ARG A 59 -1.00 1.59 14.08
CA ARG A 59 -1.40 1.68 12.67
C ARG A 59 -1.34 3.11 12.15
N ARG A 60 -1.84 4.08 12.91
CA ARG A 60 -1.85 5.50 12.54
C ARG A 60 -0.44 6.08 12.41
N HIS A 61 0.44 5.75 13.35
CA HIS A 61 1.83 6.19 13.34
C HIS A 61 2.75 5.29 12.52
N ARG A 62 2.22 4.18 11.97
CA ARG A 62 2.96 3.26 11.11
C ARG A 62 4.26 2.77 11.75
N VAL A 63 4.24 2.52 13.06
CA VAL A 63 5.45 2.35 13.88
C VAL A 63 6.34 1.20 13.40
N THR A 64 5.75 0.15 12.84
CA THR A 64 6.45 -1.01 12.27
C THR A 64 6.69 -0.89 10.76
N CYS A 65 6.12 0.09 10.08
CA CYS A 65 6.25 0.15 8.63
C CYS A 65 7.69 0.53 8.24
N PRO A 66 8.33 -0.20 7.30
CA PRO A 66 9.59 0.22 6.72
C PRO A 66 9.46 1.61 6.08
N SER A 67 10.53 2.39 6.12
CA SER A 67 10.58 3.68 5.44
C SER A 67 10.45 3.49 3.93
N ARG A 68 9.95 4.52 3.23
CA ARG A 68 9.83 4.47 1.77
C ARG A 68 11.18 4.27 1.06
N GLU A 69 12.27 4.76 1.66
CA GLU A 69 13.64 4.51 1.18
C GLU A 69 14.04 3.04 1.34
N GLN A 70 13.76 2.43 2.50
CA GLN A 70 13.99 1.00 2.73
C GLN A 70 13.18 0.13 1.77
N LEU A 71 11.92 0.49 1.48
CA LEU A 71 11.10 -0.19 0.48
C LEU A 71 11.70 -0.09 -0.94
N GLY A 72 12.26 1.07 -1.29
CA GLY A 72 12.95 1.27 -2.56
C GLY A 72 14.23 0.43 -2.67
N ALA A 73 15.05 0.42 -1.61
CA ALA A 73 16.24 -0.41 -1.53
C ALA A 73 15.89 -1.91 -1.59
N PHE A 74 14.81 -2.32 -0.91
CA PHE A 74 14.27 -3.69 -0.97
C PHE A 74 13.89 -4.08 -2.40
N LEU A 75 13.14 -3.23 -3.11
CA LEU A 75 12.76 -3.45 -4.51
C LEU A 75 13.98 -3.64 -5.42
N LEU A 76 15.06 -2.91 -5.14
CA LEU A 76 16.34 -3.00 -5.85
C LEU A 76 17.23 -4.15 -5.38
N LYS A 77 16.78 -4.95 -4.40
CA LYS A 77 17.56 -6.02 -3.76
C LYS A 77 18.88 -5.52 -3.16
N ALA A 78 18.86 -4.30 -2.64
CA ALA A 78 20.01 -3.57 -2.09
C ALA A 78 19.87 -3.30 -0.58
N VAL A 79 19.24 -4.23 0.14
CA VAL A 79 19.10 -4.22 1.61
C VAL A 79 19.79 -5.46 2.19
N ASP A 80 20.08 -5.42 3.48
CA ASP A 80 20.53 -6.61 4.21
C ASP A 80 19.42 -7.69 4.26
N PRO A 81 19.79 -8.98 4.45
CA PRO A 81 18.83 -10.08 4.46
C PRO A 81 17.74 -9.95 5.53
N ASP A 82 18.09 -9.48 6.73
CA ASP A 82 17.13 -9.37 7.84
C ASP A 82 16.04 -8.34 7.53
N LEU A 83 16.42 -7.19 6.97
CA LEU A 83 15.47 -6.20 6.50
C LEU A 83 14.65 -6.70 5.30
N ALA A 84 15.24 -7.49 4.40
CA ALA A 84 14.50 -8.09 3.30
C ALA A 84 13.40 -9.03 3.79
N ASP A 85 13.74 -9.93 4.73
CA ASP A 85 12.80 -10.86 5.34
C ASP A 85 11.70 -10.11 6.10
N TYR A 86 12.06 -9.05 6.82
CA TYR A 86 11.10 -8.21 7.52
C TYR A 86 10.12 -7.52 6.57
N VAL A 87 10.60 -6.90 5.49
CA VAL A 87 9.74 -6.25 4.49
C VAL A 87 8.81 -7.28 3.85
N GLN A 88 9.32 -8.47 3.53
CA GLN A 88 8.52 -9.55 2.98
C GLN A 88 7.41 -10.01 3.95
N PHE A 89 7.77 -10.27 5.20
CA PHE A 89 6.81 -10.61 6.25
C PHE A 89 5.74 -9.52 6.43
N HIS A 90 6.16 -8.25 6.48
CA HIS A 90 5.27 -7.12 6.70
C HIS A 90 4.26 -6.91 5.57
N VAL A 91 4.65 -7.19 4.32
CA VAL A 91 3.76 -7.05 3.17
C VAL A 91 2.90 -8.30 2.97
N GLN A 92 3.47 -9.50 3.11
CA GLN A 92 2.78 -10.75 2.75
C GLN A 92 1.98 -11.37 3.89
N GLN A 93 2.48 -11.31 5.13
CA GLN A 93 1.85 -11.95 6.28
C GLN A 93 1.02 -10.96 7.10
N VAL A 94 1.58 -9.77 7.37
CA VAL A 94 0.82 -8.69 8.04
C VAL A 94 -0.17 -8.03 7.08
N GLY A 95 0.09 -8.08 5.76
CA GLY A 95 -0.84 -7.54 4.76
C GLY A 95 -0.91 -6.01 4.76
N CYS A 96 0.20 -5.31 5.05
CA CYS A 96 0.18 -3.86 5.14
C CYS A 96 -0.05 -3.18 3.77
N ARG A 97 -1.28 -2.73 3.53
CA ARG A 97 -1.71 -2.06 2.29
C ARG A 97 -0.91 -0.79 1.97
N TYR A 98 -0.47 -0.06 2.99
CA TYR A 98 0.35 1.13 2.77
C TYR A 98 1.72 0.80 2.19
N CYS A 99 2.41 -0.19 2.76
CA CYS A 99 3.72 -0.62 2.26
C CYS A 99 3.59 -1.26 0.88
N GLU A 100 2.54 -2.04 0.65
CA GLU A 100 2.22 -2.60 -0.66
C GLU A 100 2.01 -1.48 -1.71
N ALA A 101 1.19 -0.48 -1.41
CA ALA A 101 0.96 0.66 -2.31
C ALA A 101 2.26 1.44 -2.61
N ASN A 102 3.12 1.62 -1.60
CA ASN A 102 4.43 2.25 -1.81
C ASN A 102 5.32 1.40 -2.73
N LEU A 103 5.38 0.08 -2.55
CA LEU A 103 6.15 -0.82 -3.42
C LEU A 103 5.64 -0.80 -4.86
N GLN A 104 4.32 -0.80 -5.05
CA GLN A 104 3.71 -0.70 -6.38
C GLN A 104 4.08 0.61 -7.08
N ASP A 105 3.94 1.75 -6.40
CA ASP A 105 4.30 3.07 -6.94
C ASP A 105 5.81 3.17 -7.24
N LEU A 106 6.68 2.70 -6.33
CA LEU A 106 8.13 2.64 -6.57
C LEU A 106 8.48 1.72 -7.76
N GLY A 107 7.82 0.57 -7.87
CA GLY A 107 7.96 -0.36 -8.99
C GLY A 107 7.61 0.26 -10.33
N GLN A 108 6.47 0.95 -10.40
CA GLN A 108 6.03 1.65 -11.61
C GLN A 108 7.02 2.75 -12.02
N ARG A 109 7.51 3.54 -11.07
CA ARG A 109 8.54 4.56 -11.33
C ARG A 109 9.80 3.94 -11.91
N HIS A 110 10.28 2.84 -11.32
CA HIS A 110 11.46 2.13 -11.81
C HIS A 110 11.26 1.61 -13.24
N ALA A 111 10.13 0.97 -13.52
CA ALA A 111 9.82 0.46 -14.86
C ALA A 111 9.77 1.60 -15.89
N ASN A 112 9.13 2.72 -15.56
CA ASN A 112 9.03 3.88 -16.44
C ASN A 112 10.40 4.52 -16.72
N SER A 113 11.24 4.68 -15.70
CA SER A 113 12.61 5.21 -15.88
C SER A 113 13.47 4.30 -16.77
N GLN A 114 13.37 2.97 -16.61
CA GLN A 114 14.10 2.02 -17.47
C GLN A 114 13.61 2.09 -18.93
N ALA A 115 12.30 2.16 -19.15
CA ALA A 115 11.72 2.30 -20.49
C ALA A 115 12.23 3.57 -21.18
N GLN A 116 12.20 4.72 -20.49
CA GLN A 116 12.72 6.00 -21.01
C GLN A 116 14.21 5.93 -21.34
N ALA A 117 15.04 5.35 -20.44
CA ALA A 117 16.47 5.18 -20.69
C ALA A 117 16.75 4.29 -21.91
N SER A 118 15.96 3.23 -22.10
CA SER A 118 16.07 2.36 -23.28
C SER A 118 15.71 3.07 -24.59
N GLN A 119 14.69 3.93 -24.57
CA GLN A 119 14.26 4.72 -25.73
C GLN A 119 15.31 5.78 -26.08
N ALA A 120 15.81 6.50 -25.08
CA ALA A 120 16.88 7.49 -25.27
C ALA A 120 18.15 6.84 -25.84
N ARG A 121 18.52 5.65 -25.36
CA ARG A 121 19.69 4.91 -25.87
C ARG A 121 19.49 4.46 -27.32
N ARG A 122 18.32 3.89 -27.65
CA ARG A 122 17.96 3.50 -29.02
C ARG A 122 17.99 4.70 -29.98
N ARG A 123 17.44 5.84 -29.56
CA ARG A 123 17.45 7.08 -30.34
C ARG A 123 18.88 7.56 -30.63
N ARG A 124 19.75 7.60 -29.62
CA ARG A 124 21.17 7.96 -29.81
C ARG A 124 21.89 7.05 -30.79
N TYR A 125 21.70 5.73 -30.69
CA TYR A 125 22.31 4.80 -31.63
C TYR A 125 21.81 5.02 -33.07
N PHE A 126 20.49 5.18 -33.25
CA PHE A 126 19.92 5.49 -34.55
C PHE A 126 20.49 6.78 -35.15
N GLU A 127 20.48 7.88 -34.38
CA GLU A 127 21.03 9.18 -34.79
C GLU A 127 22.52 9.09 -35.14
N SER A 128 23.32 8.32 -34.37
CA SER A 128 24.74 8.11 -34.66
C SER A 128 24.99 7.26 -35.92
N SER A 129 24.08 6.34 -36.25
CA SER A 129 24.20 5.43 -37.41
C SER A 129 23.65 6.02 -38.71
N ALA A 130 22.78 7.03 -38.64
CA ALA A 130 22.14 7.64 -39.80
C ALA A 130 23.14 8.30 -40.79
N GLY A 131 24.32 8.68 -40.30
CA GLY A 131 25.40 9.24 -41.14
C GLY A 131 26.25 8.20 -41.90
N LEU A 132 26.19 6.92 -41.53
CA LEU A 132 27.01 5.83 -42.09
C LEU A 132 26.35 5.12 -43.29
N LEU A 133 25.08 5.40 -43.57
CA LEU A 133 24.30 4.82 -44.68
C LEU A 133 24.15 5.82 -45.85
N ARG A 134 25.18 6.61 -46.16
CA ARG A 134 25.23 7.40 -47.39
C ARG A 134 25.82 6.54 -48.52
N LYS A 135 25.05 6.37 -49.59
CA LYS A 135 25.50 5.84 -50.89
C LYS A 135 26.19 6.96 -51.68
#